data_AF-A0A960Q4U4-F1
#
_entry.id   AF-A0A960Q4U4-F1
#
_cell.length_a   1.000
_cell.length_b   1.000
_cell.length_c   1.000
_cell.angle_alpha   90.00
_cell.angle_beta   90.00
_cell.angle_gamma   90.00
#
_symmetry.space_group_name_H-M   'P 1'
#
loop_
_entity.id
_entity.type
_entity.pdbx_description
1 polymer ?
#
loop_
_entity_poly.entity_id
_entity_poly.type
_entity_poly.pdbx_seq_one_letter_code
_entity_poly.pdbx_strand_id
1 'polypeptide(L)'
;MHTLSLWVVLLMTLSARAQWPSDPSTNLVLGALAGEQTTPLVRATQAGGAWVLWYDTASGNYDVRLQLLDAEGLPQFAANGLLVSDHAMTSFITEWDLGVDGEDHAIVVTNDVRDG
;
A
#
# COMPACT_ATOMS: atom_id res chain seq x y z
N MET A 1 49.39 3.03 -16.89
CA MET A 1 48.04 3.45 -17.37
C MET A 1 46.95 2.61 -16.67
N HIS A 2 46.88 2.62 -15.33
CA HIS A 2 45.94 1.78 -14.56
C HIS A 2 45.15 2.55 -13.50
N THR A 3 45.33 3.87 -13.38
CA THR A 3 44.66 4.68 -12.34
C THR A 3 43.29 5.19 -12.75
N LEU A 4 42.91 5.06 -14.02
CA LEU A 4 41.59 5.52 -14.50
C LEU A 4 40.44 4.56 -14.12
N SER A 5 40.75 3.32 -13.75
CA SER A 5 39.75 2.28 -13.48
C SER A 5 39.05 2.40 -12.13
N LEU A 6 39.66 3.09 -11.14
CA LEU A 6 39.06 3.20 -9.80
C LEU A 6 37.98 4.29 -9.70
N TRP A 7 38.05 5.33 -10.54
CA TRP A 7 37.10 6.45 -10.51
C TRP A 7 35.76 6.12 -11.17
N VAL A 8 35.75 5.22 -12.17
CA VAL A 8 34.53 4.79 -12.86
C VAL A 8 33.69 3.85 -11.97
N VAL A 9 34.31 3.08 -11.08
CA VAL A 9 33.61 2.17 -10.16
C VAL A 9 32.91 2.92 -9.02
N LEU A 10 33.40 4.11 -8.64
CA LEU A 10 32.77 4.95 -7.60
C LEU A 10 31.52 5.71 -8.10
N LEU A 11 31.34 5.83 -9.42
CA LEU A 11 30.19 6.50 -10.06
C LEU A 11 28.98 5.57 -10.28
N MET A 12 29.09 4.28 -9.94
CA MET A 12 27.98 3.32 -10.00
C MET A 12 27.37 3.06 -8.62
N THR A 13 27.28 4.08 -7.76
CA THR A 13 26.30 4.02 -6.68
C THR A 13 24.92 4.01 -7.31
N LEU A 14 24.41 2.83 -7.62
CA LEU A 14 23.00 2.60 -7.85
C LEU A 14 22.30 3.14 -6.60
N SER A 15 21.73 4.34 -6.70
CA SER A 15 20.72 4.76 -5.74
C SER A 15 19.63 3.72 -5.85
N ALA A 16 19.61 2.78 -4.91
CA ALA A 16 18.44 1.96 -4.70
C ALA A 16 17.30 2.94 -4.41
N ARG A 17 16.35 3.06 -5.33
CA ARG A 17 15.14 3.85 -5.13
C ARG A 17 14.23 3.08 -4.20
N ALA A 18 14.59 3.08 -2.92
CA ALA A 18 13.85 2.47 -1.84
C ALA A 18 13.49 3.54 -0.82
N GLN A 19 12.86 4.63 -1.27
CA GLN A 19 12.38 5.65 -0.33
C GLN A 19 11.04 6.24 -0.75
N TRP A 20 10.03 5.99 0.08
CA TRP A 20 8.84 6.82 0.23
C TRP A 20 8.63 7.07 1.72
N PRO A 21 8.63 8.32 2.21
CA PRO A 21 9.00 9.62 1.59
C PRO A 21 10.51 9.89 1.47
N SER A 22 10.89 10.94 0.72
CA SER A 22 12.30 11.39 0.58
C SER A 22 12.89 11.97 1.86
N ASP A 23 12.04 12.38 2.80
CA ASP A 23 12.42 12.78 4.15
C ASP A 23 11.99 11.68 5.14
N PRO A 24 12.94 10.97 5.78
CA PRO A 24 12.63 9.87 6.69
C PRO A 24 11.94 10.33 7.99
N SER A 25 11.88 11.64 8.26
CA SER A 25 11.13 12.20 9.40
C SER A 25 9.65 12.41 9.10
N THR A 26 9.25 12.24 7.83
CA THR A 26 7.86 12.37 7.39
C THR A 26 7.32 11.00 6.98
N ASN A 27 6.11 10.69 7.42
CA ASN A 27 5.40 9.48 6.99
C ASN A 27 4.51 9.81 5.78
N LEU A 28 4.42 8.90 4.82
CA LEU A 28 3.36 8.97 3.80
C LEU A 28 2.03 8.56 4.43
N VAL A 29 1.08 9.49 4.53
CA VAL A 29 -0.24 9.23 5.10
C VAL A 29 -1.17 8.70 4.02
N LEU A 30 -1.68 7.48 4.21
CA LEU A 30 -2.65 6.85 3.29
C LEU A 30 -4.10 6.96 3.81
N GLY A 31 -4.29 6.81 5.12
CA GLY A 31 -5.55 6.96 5.83
C GLY A 31 -5.43 7.98 6.97
N ALA A 32 -6.32 8.96 6.99
CA ALA A 32 -6.35 10.07 7.95
C ALA A 32 -7.75 10.30 8.54
N LEU A 33 -8.65 9.32 8.38
CA LEU A 33 -9.98 9.37 9.00
C LEU A 33 -9.87 9.21 10.53
N ALA A 34 -10.91 9.62 11.24
CA ALA A 34 -10.91 9.67 12.71
C ALA A 34 -10.90 8.29 13.39
N GLY A 35 -11.11 7.21 12.64
CA GLY A 35 -11.05 5.84 13.12
C GLY A 35 -9.66 5.22 13.06
N GLU A 36 -9.54 4.03 13.62
CA GLU A 36 -8.32 3.23 13.52
C GLU A 36 -8.10 2.75 12.08
N GLN A 37 -6.85 2.81 11.63
CA GLN A 37 -6.39 2.19 10.39
C GLN A 37 -5.62 0.93 10.77
N THR A 38 -6.21 -0.25 10.57
CA THR A 38 -5.70 -1.48 11.18
C THR A 38 -5.37 -2.58 10.18
N THR A 39 -4.45 -3.45 10.62
CA THR A 39 -4.03 -4.70 9.95
C THR A 39 -3.61 -4.58 8.48
N PRO A 40 -2.83 -3.56 8.06
CA PRO A 40 -2.57 -3.35 6.64
C PRO A 40 -1.90 -4.55 5.95
N LEU A 41 -2.36 -4.86 4.74
CA LEU A 41 -1.71 -5.78 3.81
C LEU A 41 -1.08 -4.98 2.67
N VAL A 42 0.16 -5.33 2.33
CA VAL A 42 0.91 -4.67 1.26
C VAL A 42 1.37 -5.71 0.25
N ARG A 43 1.25 -5.39 -1.04
CA ARG A 43 1.81 -6.17 -2.15
C ARG A 43 2.45 -5.24 -3.17
N ALA A 44 3.68 -5.56 -3.56
CA ALA A 44 4.38 -4.81 -4.60
C ALA A 44 3.78 -5.11 -5.99
N THR A 45 3.83 -4.14 -6.88
CA THR A 45 3.54 -4.31 -8.30
C THR A 45 4.84 -4.52 -9.09
N GLN A 46 4.75 -5.15 -10.26
CA GLN A 46 5.88 -5.32 -11.17
C GLN A 46 6.37 -3.98 -11.72
N ALA A 47 5.47 -3.00 -11.86
CA ALA A 47 5.80 -1.61 -12.21
C ALA A 47 6.60 -0.86 -11.13
N GLY A 48 6.81 -1.45 -9.94
CA GLY A 48 7.60 -0.85 -8.85
C GLY A 48 6.79 -0.04 -7.83
N GLY A 49 5.46 -0.06 -7.97
CA GLY A 49 4.52 0.49 -7.00
C GLY A 49 4.07 -0.52 -5.95
N ALA A 50 3.00 -0.20 -5.23
CA ALA A 50 2.43 -1.09 -4.23
C ALA A 50 0.93 -0.89 -4.03
N TRP A 51 0.21 -2.00 -3.87
CA TRP A 51 -1.14 -2.02 -3.33
C TRP A 51 -1.08 -2.08 -1.80
N VAL A 52 -1.87 -1.24 -1.14
CA VAL A 52 -2.03 -1.20 0.31
C VAL A 52 -3.52 -1.33 0.64
N LEU A 53 -3.89 -2.40 1.32
CA LEU A 53 -5.24 -2.71 1.78
C LEU A 53 -5.28 -2.58 3.30
N TRP A 54 -6.28 -1.92 3.87
CA TRP A 54 -6.44 -1.79 5.32
C TRP A 54 -7.92 -1.75 5.73
N TYR A 55 -8.18 -1.95 7.02
CA TYR A 55 -9.50 -1.65 7.59
C TYR A 55 -9.49 -0.27 8.23
N ASP A 56 -10.53 0.52 7.95
CA ASP A 56 -10.82 1.80 8.59
C ASP A 56 -12.02 1.65 9.53
N THR A 57 -11.94 2.22 10.74
CA THR A 57 -13.04 2.17 11.71
C THR A 57 -13.78 3.48 11.95
N ALA A 58 -13.61 4.47 11.05
CA ALA A 58 -14.19 5.80 11.24
C ALA A 58 -15.73 5.82 11.24
N SER A 59 -16.35 4.87 10.57
CA SER A 59 -17.81 4.66 10.53
C SER A 59 -18.34 3.86 11.72
N GLY A 60 -17.47 3.31 12.56
CA GLY A 60 -17.83 2.30 13.57
C GLY A 60 -17.96 0.87 13.01
N ASN A 61 -17.62 0.65 11.74
CA ASN A 61 -17.50 -0.65 11.07
C ASN A 61 -16.03 -0.94 10.73
N TYR A 62 -15.70 -2.10 10.16
CA TYR A 62 -14.40 -2.34 9.52
C TYR A 62 -14.50 -2.09 8.01
N ASP A 63 -14.43 -0.83 7.59
CA ASP A 63 -14.53 -0.49 6.16
C ASP A 63 -13.25 -0.89 5.44
N VAL A 64 -13.38 -1.64 4.34
CA VAL A 64 -12.25 -2.11 3.53
C VAL A 64 -11.78 -0.98 2.63
N ARG A 65 -10.55 -0.51 2.83
CA ARG A 65 -9.94 0.58 2.08
C ARG A 65 -8.73 0.08 1.30
N LEU A 66 -8.58 0.54 0.06
CA LEU A 66 -7.47 0.17 -0.82
C LEU A 66 -6.80 1.42 -1.40
N GLN A 67 -5.47 1.41 -1.49
CA GLN A 67 -4.70 2.45 -2.17
C GLN A 67 -3.68 1.78 -3.09
N LEU A 68 -3.51 2.36 -4.29
CA LEU A 68 -2.38 2.05 -5.16
C LEU A 68 -1.36 3.17 -5.03
N LEU A 69 -0.11 2.80 -4.86
CA LEU A 69 1.04 3.68 -4.99
C LEU A 69 1.71 3.39 -6.33
N ASP A 70 2.08 4.42 -7.09
CA ASP A 70 2.95 4.25 -8.27
C ASP A 70 4.40 3.96 -7.86
N ALA A 71 5.29 3.82 -8.85
CA ALA A 71 6.72 3.63 -8.61
C ALA A 71 7.35 4.81 -7.84
N GLU A 72 6.73 5.98 -7.97
CA GLU A 72 7.00 7.20 -7.24
C GLU A 72 6.29 7.28 -5.87
N GLY A 73 5.69 6.18 -5.39
CA GLY A 73 5.02 6.14 -4.09
C GLY A 73 3.88 7.14 -3.93
N LEU A 74 3.40 7.71 -5.04
CA LEU A 74 2.30 8.66 -5.03
C LEU A 74 0.98 7.88 -5.00
N PRO A 75 0.03 8.25 -4.12
CA PRO A 75 -1.30 7.69 -4.12
C PRO A 75 -2.01 7.91 -5.44
N GLN A 76 -2.57 6.85 -6.02
CA GLN A 76 -3.28 6.87 -7.31
C GLN A 76 -4.79 7.02 -7.15
N PHE A 77 -5.34 6.71 -5.97
CA PHE A 77 -6.72 7.01 -5.60
C PHE A 77 -6.80 8.22 -4.67
N ALA A 78 -8.02 8.69 -4.44
CA ALA A 78 -8.29 9.80 -3.53
C ALA A 78 -7.71 9.56 -2.12
N ALA A 79 -7.53 10.66 -1.39
CA ALA A 79 -7.12 10.59 0.02
C ALA A 79 -8.06 9.68 0.82
N ASN A 80 -7.50 8.91 1.75
CA ASN A 80 -8.18 7.82 2.50
C ASN A 80 -8.52 6.58 1.66
N GLY A 81 -7.96 6.46 0.47
CA GLY A 81 -8.11 5.29 -0.39
C GLY A 81 -9.48 5.14 -1.02
N LEU A 82 -9.57 4.17 -1.92
CA LEU A 82 -10.81 3.67 -2.46
C LEU A 82 -11.56 2.87 -1.38
N LEU A 83 -12.85 3.17 -1.17
CA LEU A 83 -13.75 2.32 -0.40
C LEU A 83 -14.10 1.08 -1.23
N VAL A 84 -13.62 -0.08 -0.81
CA VAL A 84 -13.90 -1.37 -1.47
C VAL A 84 -15.21 -1.96 -0.95
N SER A 85 -15.44 -1.88 0.37
CA SER A 85 -16.67 -2.36 1.01
C SER A 85 -16.89 -1.68 2.35
N ASP A 86 -18.12 -1.30 2.63
CA ASP A 86 -18.64 -0.80 3.93
C ASP A 86 -19.75 -1.72 4.48
N HIS A 87 -19.88 -2.94 3.94
CA HIS A 87 -20.82 -3.91 4.48
C HIS A 87 -20.50 -4.24 5.93
N ALA A 88 -21.54 -4.52 6.71
CA ALA A 88 -21.41 -4.83 8.12
C ALA A 88 -20.45 -5.99 8.35
N MET A 89 -19.51 -5.82 9.26
CA MET A 89 -18.59 -6.87 9.71
C MET A 89 -18.86 -7.21 11.18
N THR A 90 -18.44 -8.41 11.58
CA THR A 90 -18.43 -8.78 13.00
C THR A 90 -17.35 -8.00 13.76
N SER A 91 -17.42 -8.01 15.09
CA SER A 91 -16.42 -7.36 15.95
C SER A 91 -15.03 -8.00 15.92
N PHE A 92 -14.86 -9.08 15.15
CA PHE A 92 -13.59 -9.72 14.85
C PHE A 92 -13.48 -9.85 13.34
N ILE A 93 -12.30 -9.51 12.81
CA ILE A 93 -11.93 -9.73 11.42
C ILE A 93 -11.37 -11.15 11.29
N THR A 94 -11.76 -11.86 10.24
CA THR A 94 -11.22 -13.17 9.87
C THR A 94 -10.60 -13.09 8.49
N GLU A 95 -9.73 -14.04 8.17
CA GLU A 95 -9.10 -14.29 6.86
C GLU A 95 -9.48 -13.31 5.73
N TRP A 96 -8.54 -12.44 5.41
CA TRP A 96 -8.59 -11.53 4.27
C TRP A 96 -7.21 -11.54 3.62
N ASP A 97 -7.16 -11.31 2.32
CA ASP A 97 -5.90 -11.34 1.58
C ASP A 97 -5.92 -10.33 0.43
N LEU A 98 -4.70 -9.95 0.05
CA LEU A 98 -4.41 -9.10 -1.09
C LEU A 98 -3.43 -9.87 -1.98
N GLY A 99 -3.86 -10.16 -3.21
CA GLY A 99 -3.03 -10.66 -4.29
C GLY A 99 -2.81 -9.59 -5.36
N VAL A 100 -1.79 -9.78 -6.19
CA VAL A 100 -1.54 -8.98 -7.39
C VAL A 100 -1.34 -9.93 -8.55
N ASP A 101 -2.08 -9.72 -9.64
CA ASP A 101 -1.96 -10.56 -10.84
C ASP A 101 -0.73 -10.18 -11.70
N GLY A 102 -0.56 -10.86 -12.83
CA GLY A 102 0.56 -10.59 -13.75
C GLY A 102 0.47 -9.26 -14.51
N GLU A 103 -0.66 -8.56 -14.43
CA GLU A 103 -0.94 -7.27 -15.07
C GLU A 103 -1.00 -6.12 -14.04
N ASP A 104 -0.55 -6.38 -12.80
CA ASP A 104 -0.56 -5.45 -11.66
C ASP A 104 -1.95 -5.08 -11.12
N HIS A 105 -3.00 -5.85 -11.43
CA HIS A 105 -4.32 -5.67 -10.81
C HIS A 105 -4.39 -6.30 -9.40
N ALA A 106 -5.08 -5.63 -8.49
CA ALA A 106 -5.35 -6.16 -7.16
C ALA A 106 -6.45 -7.23 -7.18
N ILE A 107 -6.20 -8.33 -6.47
CA ILE A 107 -7.21 -9.34 -6.13
C ILE A 107 -7.43 -9.23 -4.61
N VAL A 108 -8.62 -8.80 -4.20
CA VAL A 108 -8.97 -8.62 -2.78
C VAL A 108 -9.93 -9.71 -2.34
N VAL A 109 -9.59 -10.41 -1.26
CA VAL A 109 -10.48 -11.35 -0.58
C VAL A 109 -10.87 -10.76 0.76
N THR A 110 -12.18 -10.64 1.00
CA THR A 110 -12.76 -10.10 2.23
C THR A 110 -14.05 -10.83 2.55
N ASN A 111 -14.50 -10.71 3.80
CA ASN A 111 -15.76 -11.26 4.28
C ASN A 111 -16.61 -10.15 4.90
N ASP A 112 -17.92 -10.35 4.81
CA ASP A 112 -18.94 -9.47 5.39
C ASP A 112 -20.03 -10.33 6.03
N VAL A 113 -20.83 -9.70 6.88
CA VAL A 113 -22.05 -10.29 7.43
C VAL A 113 -23.15 -10.12 6.37
N ARG A 114 -23.83 -11.21 6.06
CA ARG A 114 -25.03 -11.20 5.22
C ARG A 114 -26.18 -11.90 5.93
N ASP A 115 -27.35 -11.28 5.88
CA ASP A 115 -28.60 -11.89 6.31
C ASP A 115 -28.98 -12.91 5.23
N GLY A 116 -28.87 -14.20 5.54
CA GLY A 116 -29.12 -15.30 4.58
C GLY A 116 -30.53 -15.32 3.99
#